data_AF-A0A7J6V1W8-F1
#
_entry.id   AF-A0A7J6V1W8-F1
#
_cell.length_a   1.000
_cell.length_b   1.000
_cell.length_c   1.000
_cell.angle_alpha   90.00
_cell.angle_beta   90.00
_cell.angle_gamma   90.00
#
_symmetry.space_group_name_H-M   'P 1'
#
loop_
_entity.id
_entity.type
_entity.pdbx_description
1 polymer ?
#
loop_
_entity_poly.entity_id
_entity_poly.type
_entity_poly.pdbx_seq_one_letter_code
_entity_poly.pdbx_strand_id
1 'polypeptide(L)'
;MAKLSLLFSLSVCFLLLFHAQALIRHQSQGQGKYQQCQLHNIDALEPTRKIQSEAGVTEHWDDNNEQLDCAGVSVTRRGIHGAVIPGCPETYQSSRQSEQQQSQQEQGQSQQEQAQSQQSYRHGDRHQKVRPLKQGDLVAIPVGVANWFYNDGDTQLVLVSLLDTSNNENQLDDRRR
;
A
#
# COMPACT_ATOMS: atom_id res chain seq x y z
N MET A 1 -19.18 -58.69 4.63
CA MET A 1 -19.27 -57.50 5.50
C MET A 1 -17.90 -56.89 5.86
N ALA A 2 -16.84 -57.67 6.13
CA ALA A 2 -15.51 -57.14 6.46
C ALA A 2 -14.84 -56.29 5.34
N LYS A 3 -15.06 -56.63 4.06
CA LYS A 3 -14.44 -55.92 2.92
C LYS A 3 -14.89 -54.47 2.78
N LEU A 4 -16.16 -54.16 3.08
CA LEU A 4 -16.69 -52.80 2.98
C LEU A 4 -16.21 -51.94 4.16
N SER A 5 -16.13 -52.51 5.36
CA SER A 5 -15.61 -51.85 6.56
C SER A 5 -14.12 -51.49 6.44
N LEU A 6 -13.31 -52.36 5.81
CA LEU A 6 -11.90 -52.07 5.48
C LEU A 6 -11.74 -50.90 4.50
N LEU A 7 -12.61 -50.81 3.48
CA LEU A 7 -12.57 -49.71 2.50
C LEU A 7 -12.95 -48.37 3.11
N PHE A 8 -13.97 -48.34 3.97
CA PHE A 8 -14.33 -47.13 4.72
C PHE A 8 -13.22 -46.71 5.69
N SER A 9 -12.59 -47.66 6.40
CA SER A 9 -11.48 -47.37 7.29
C SER A 9 -10.28 -46.78 6.53
N LEU A 10 -9.93 -47.33 5.37
CA LEU A 10 -8.85 -46.81 4.53
C LEU A 10 -9.19 -45.42 3.98
N SER A 11 -10.42 -45.19 3.50
CA SER A 11 -10.88 -43.90 2.97
C SER A 11 -10.84 -42.79 4.03
N VAL A 12 -11.33 -43.07 5.25
CA VAL A 12 -11.25 -42.11 6.36
C VAL A 12 -9.79 -41.85 6.74
N CYS A 13 -8.93 -42.86 6.73
CA CYS A 13 -7.51 -42.69 7.00
C CYS A 13 -6.83 -41.78 5.96
N PHE A 14 -7.15 -41.94 4.67
CA PHE A 14 -6.63 -41.07 3.61
C PHE A 14 -7.12 -39.62 3.75
N LEU A 15 -8.40 -39.41 4.10
CA LEU A 15 -8.94 -38.07 4.33
C LEU A 15 -8.27 -37.37 5.54
N LEU A 16 -8.04 -38.11 6.63
CA LEU A 16 -7.33 -37.60 7.80
C LEU A 16 -5.86 -37.26 7.49
N LEU A 17 -5.17 -38.09 6.70
CA LEU A 17 -3.80 -37.81 6.27
C LEU A 17 -3.73 -36.59 5.34
N PHE A 18 -4.70 -36.41 4.43
CA PHE A 18 -4.75 -35.23 3.54
C PHE A 18 -5.00 -33.93 4.31
N HIS A 19 -5.89 -33.94 5.31
CA HIS A 19 -6.13 -32.78 6.17
C HIS A 19 -4.95 -32.48 7.11
N ALA A 20 -4.29 -33.51 7.64
CA ALA A 20 -3.07 -33.33 8.43
C ALA A 20 -1.94 -32.69 7.60
N GLN A 21 -1.75 -33.10 6.35
CA GLN A 21 -0.75 -32.49 5.46
C GLN A 21 -1.07 -31.04 5.10
N ALA A 22 -2.36 -30.68 4.97
CA ALA A 22 -2.77 -29.30 4.72
C ALA A 22 -2.48 -28.37 5.93
N LEU A 23 -2.69 -28.85 7.15
CA LEU A 23 -2.36 -28.11 8.37
C LEU A 23 -0.84 -27.95 8.57
N ILE A 24 -0.04 -28.97 8.25
CA ILE A 24 1.42 -28.91 8.37
C ILE A 24 2.03 -27.94 7.36
N ARG A 25 1.52 -27.87 6.12
CA ARG A 25 1.99 -26.90 5.11
C ARG A 25 1.78 -25.45 5.52
N HIS A 26 0.70 -25.16 6.26
CA HIS A 26 0.44 -23.81 6.77
C HIS A 26 1.44 -23.41 7.88
N GLN A 27 2.00 -24.38 8.61
CA GLN A 27 2.94 -24.12 9.70
C GLN A 27 4.41 -24.04 9.24
N SER A 28 4.77 -24.69 8.13
CA SER A 28 6.15 -24.70 7.63
C SER A 28 6.64 -23.36 7.05
N GLN A 29 5.75 -22.44 6.69
CA GLN A 29 6.16 -21.12 6.19
C GLN A 29 6.57 -20.16 7.31
N GLY A 30 6.13 -20.41 8.55
CA GLY A 30 6.51 -19.61 9.72
C GLY A 30 7.77 -20.06 10.44
N GLN A 31 8.22 -21.32 10.27
CA GLN A 31 9.31 -21.89 11.08
C GLN A 31 10.73 -21.64 10.54
N GLY A 32 10.89 -21.28 9.26
CA GLY A 32 12.22 -20.98 8.69
C GLY A 32 12.83 -19.64 9.15
N LYS A 33 11.98 -18.68 9.57
CA LYS A 33 12.39 -17.28 9.83
C LYS A 33 12.94 -17.05 11.25
N TYR A 34 12.50 -17.85 12.24
CA TYR A 34 12.89 -17.66 13.65
C TYR A 34 14.32 -18.10 14.00
N GLN A 35 14.98 -18.91 13.17
CA GLN A 35 16.41 -19.19 13.32
C GLN A 35 17.30 -18.02 12.86
N GLN A 36 16.74 -17.03 12.15
CA GLN A 36 17.45 -15.90 11.53
C GLN A 36 17.72 -14.74 12.50
N CYS A 37 17.15 -14.77 13.71
CA CYS A 37 17.23 -13.70 14.71
C CYS A 37 18.29 -13.95 15.81
N GLN A 38 19.39 -14.63 15.50
CA GLN A 38 20.51 -14.80 16.44
C GLN A 38 21.50 -13.64 16.31
N LEU A 39 21.05 -12.45 16.71
CA LEU A 39 21.85 -11.22 16.64
C LEU A 39 22.89 -11.20 17.77
N HIS A 40 24.16 -11.08 17.41
CA HIS A 40 25.25 -11.02 18.39
C HIS A 40 25.49 -9.59 18.88
N ASN A 41 25.21 -8.59 18.04
CA ASN A 41 25.28 -7.17 18.38
C ASN A 41 24.10 -6.41 17.74
N ILE A 42 23.71 -5.30 18.36
CA ILE A 42 22.69 -4.38 17.85
C ILE A 42 23.32 -3.00 17.83
N ASP A 43 23.19 -2.32 16.70
CA ASP A 43 23.87 -1.06 16.43
C ASP A 43 22.86 0.01 15.99
N ALA A 44 23.14 1.27 16.32
CA ALA A 44 22.37 2.38 15.78
C ALA A 44 22.64 2.50 14.26
N LEU A 45 21.59 2.31 13.46
CA LEU A 45 21.71 2.31 12.00
C LEU A 45 21.43 3.69 11.40
N GLU A 46 22.28 4.10 10.46
CA GLU A 46 22.07 5.27 9.61
C GLU A 46 21.58 4.85 8.21
N PRO A 47 20.90 5.75 7.46
CA PRO A 47 20.48 5.46 6.10
C PRO A 47 21.69 5.23 5.18
N THR A 48 21.63 4.16 4.39
CA THR A 48 22.71 3.74 3.49
C THR A 48 22.59 4.33 2.09
N ARG A 49 21.38 4.73 1.68
CA ARG A 49 21.12 5.31 0.36
C ARG A 49 20.27 6.57 0.46
N LYS A 50 20.60 7.58 -0.35
CA LYS A 50 19.81 8.81 -0.51
C LYS A 50 19.45 9.01 -1.97
N ILE A 51 18.21 9.39 -2.22
CA ILE A 51 17.65 9.64 -3.55
C ILE A 51 17.12 11.07 -3.56
N GLN A 52 17.70 11.92 -4.40
CA GLN A 52 17.24 13.28 -4.63
C GLN A 52 16.08 13.29 -5.63
N SER A 53 15.08 14.11 -5.36
CA SER A 53 13.99 14.43 -6.28
C SER A 53 13.77 15.94 -6.27
N GLU A 54 12.97 16.44 -7.20
CA GLU A 54 12.60 17.86 -7.28
C GLU A 54 11.99 18.35 -5.96
N ALA A 55 11.07 17.58 -5.38
CA ALA A 55 10.34 17.95 -4.17
C ALA A 55 10.98 17.46 -2.86
N GLY A 56 12.26 17.08 -2.87
CA GLY A 56 12.99 16.71 -1.64
C GLY A 56 13.90 15.48 -1.76
N VAL A 57 14.15 14.82 -0.62
CA VAL A 57 15.08 13.68 -0.51
C VAL A 57 14.38 12.50 0.16
N THR A 58 14.61 11.30 -0.40
CA THR A 58 14.23 10.03 0.23
C THR A 58 15.49 9.28 0.64
N GLU A 59 15.60 8.94 1.91
CA GLU A 59 16.68 8.17 2.51
C GLU A 59 16.17 6.77 2.87
N HIS A 60 16.99 5.76 2.57
CA HIS A 60 16.69 4.35 2.80
C HIS A 60 17.76 3.73 3.69
N TRP A 61 17.32 2.86 4.59
CA TRP A 61 18.18 1.95 5.31
C TRP A 61 18.41 0.69 4.47
N ASP A 62 19.46 -0.07 4.77
CA ASP A 62 19.70 -1.32 4.08
C ASP A 62 18.71 -2.39 4.53
N ASP A 63 17.77 -2.73 3.65
CA ASP A 63 16.76 -3.77 3.88
C ASP A 63 17.37 -5.19 4.03
N ASN A 64 18.68 -5.38 3.77
CA ASN A 64 19.40 -6.62 4.05
C ASN A 64 20.11 -6.63 5.39
N ASN A 65 20.04 -5.54 6.17
CA ASN A 65 20.65 -5.51 7.48
C ASN A 65 19.98 -6.56 8.38
N GLU A 66 20.78 -7.39 9.04
CA GLU A 66 20.29 -8.51 9.87
C GLU A 66 19.31 -8.08 10.97
N GLN A 67 19.46 -6.88 11.53
CA GLN A 67 18.58 -6.36 12.57
C GLN A 67 17.20 -5.98 12.00
N LEU A 68 17.17 -5.38 10.80
CA LEU A 68 15.94 -5.01 10.11
C LEU A 68 15.23 -6.23 9.50
N ASP A 69 15.99 -7.17 8.94
CA ASP A 69 15.48 -8.42 8.40
C ASP A 69 14.90 -9.32 9.51
N CYS A 70 15.59 -9.42 10.65
CA CYS A 70 15.05 -10.08 11.85
C CYS A 70 13.77 -9.40 12.35
N ALA A 71 13.73 -8.06 12.37
CA ALA A 71 12.53 -7.33 12.77
C ALA A 71 11.40 -7.41 11.72
N GLY A 72 11.69 -7.84 10.48
CA GLY A 72 10.72 -7.92 9.40
C GLY A 72 10.23 -6.55 8.93
N VAL A 73 11.12 -5.55 8.91
CA VAL A 73 10.76 -4.17 8.56
C VAL A 73 11.72 -3.55 7.54
N SER A 74 11.19 -2.63 6.73
CA SER A 74 11.98 -1.68 5.91
C SER A 74 11.75 -0.26 6.39
N VAL A 75 12.83 0.54 6.46
CA VAL A 75 12.80 1.90 7.00
C VAL A 75 13.11 2.92 5.91
N THR A 76 12.32 3.99 5.87
CA THR A 76 12.53 5.15 4.99
C THR A 76 12.36 6.44 5.74
N ARG A 77 13.15 7.46 5.36
CA ARG A 77 12.96 8.84 5.79
C ARG A 77 12.77 9.71 4.56
N ARG A 78 11.74 10.54 4.56
CA ARG A 78 11.45 11.49 3.47
C ARG A 78 11.50 12.90 4.02
N GLY A 79 12.36 13.73 3.45
CA GLY A 79 12.32 15.18 3.62
C GLY A 79 11.62 15.79 2.42
N ILE A 80 10.46 16.42 2.63
CA ILE A 80 9.53 16.85 1.58
C ILE A 80 9.41 18.37 1.58
N HIS A 81 9.52 18.99 0.40
CA HIS A 81 9.29 20.42 0.15
C HIS A 81 8.09 20.70 -0.77
N GLY A 82 7.42 19.66 -1.26
CA GLY A 82 6.28 19.80 -2.17
C GLY A 82 5.39 18.56 -2.14
N ALA A 83 5.05 18.03 -3.32
CA ALA A 83 4.19 16.85 -3.45
C ALA A 83 5.00 15.54 -3.50
N VAL A 84 4.54 14.54 -2.74
CA VAL A 84 4.91 13.13 -2.89
C VAL A 84 3.69 12.41 -3.43
N ILE A 85 3.78 12.01 -4.69
CA ILE A 85 2.68 11.39 -5.43
C ILE A 85 2.93 9.87 -5.45
N PRO A 86 1.92 9.04 -5.16
CA PRO A 86 2.03 7.61 -5.38
C PRO A 86 2.27 7.41 -6.87
N GLY A 87 3.23 6.55 -7.24
CA GLY A 87 3.32 6.10 -8.63
C GLY A 87 1.95 5.60 -9.12
N CYS A 88 1.69 5.73 -10.43
CA CYS A 88 0.37 5.63 -11.06
C CYS A 88 -0.62 4.66 -10.36
N PRO A 89 -1.54 5.17 -9.52
CA PRO A 89 -2.67 4.40 -9.02
C PRO A 89 -3.85 4.58 -9.98
N GLU A 90 -4.50 3.48 -10.35
CA GLU A 90 -5.74 3.45 -11.12
C GLU A 90 -6.90 4.02 -10.28
N THR A 91 -7.09 5.34 -10.24
CA THR A 91 -8.32 5.94 -9.69
C THR A 91 -9.26 6.31 -10.82
N TYR A 92 -10.19 5.40 -11.13
CA TYR A 92 -11.28 5.65 -12.08
C TYR A 92 -12.31 6.59 -11.46
N GLN A 93 -12.57 7.73 -12.09
CA GLN A 93 -13.67 8.63 -11.74
C GLN A 93 -14.64 8.69 -12.92
N SER A 94 -15.75 7.95 -12.84
CA SER A 94 -16.82 8.11 -13.83
C SER A 94 -17.57 9.42 -13.58
N SER A 95 -17.52 10.31 -14.55
CA SER A 95 -18.43 11.45 -14.62
C SER A 95 -19.85 10.92 -14.84
N ARG A 96 -20.69 10.98 -13.79
CA ARG A 96 -22.14 10.77 -13.89
C ARG A 96 -22.81 11.92 -14.67
N GLN A 97 -22.50 12.06 -15.95
CA GLN A 97 -23.11 13.08 -16.81
C GLN A 97 -23.90 12.50 -17.99
N SER A 98 -23.89 11.19 -18.21
CA SER A 98 -24.54 10.57 -19.38
C SER A 98 -26.04 10.26 -19.23
N GLU A 99 -26.68 10.50 -18.08
CA GLU A 99 -28.10 10.11 -17.87
C GLU A 99 -29.11 11.28 -17.78
N GLN A 100 -28.69 12.55 -17.92
CA GLN A 100 -29.63 13.69 -17.80
C GLN A 100 -29.64 14.69 -18.97
N GLN A 101 -28.95 14.42 -20.09
CA GLN A 101 -28.95 15.31 -21.26
C GLN A 101 -29.76 14.80 -22.47
N GLN A 102 -30.77 13.97 -22.26
CA GLN A 102 -31.63 13.48 -23.36
C GLN A 102 -33.05 14.06 -23.39
N SER A 103 -33.31 15.18 -22.71
CA SER A 103 -34.52 15.95 -22.97
C SER A 103 -34.30 17.45 -22.76
N GLN A 104 -34.63 18.23 -23.80
CA GLN A 104 -34.53 19.71 -23.95
C GLN A 104 -33.17 20.16 -24.51
N GLN A 105 -33.02 20.84 -25.65
CA GLN A 105 -33.94 21.52 -26.55
C GLN A 105 -33.23 21.76 -27.90
N GLU A 106 -33.86 21.36 -29.00
CA GLU A 106 -33.66 21.99 -30.30
C GLU A 106 -34.40 23.33 -30.29
N GLN A 107 -33.68 24.47 -30.27
CA GLN A 107 -34.04 25.74 -30.91
C GLN A 107 -33.12 26.89 -30.45
N GLY A 108 -32.59 27.65 -31.41
CA GLY A 108 -32.19 29.05 -31.19
C GLY A 108 -30.73 29.38 -31.51
N GLN A 109 -30.53 30.09 -32.61
CA GLN A 109 -29.28 30.66 -33.09
C GLN A 109 -28.69 31.75 -32.19
N SER A 110 -27.36 31.91 -32.33
CA SER A 110 -26.58 33.15 -32.26
C SER A 110 -26.63 33.96 -30.96
N GLN A 111 -25.52 33.86 -30.21
CA GLN A 111 -24.82 34.89 -29.42
C GLN A 111 -24.31 34.26 -28.12
N GLN A 112 -23.00 33.94 -28.05
CA GLN A 112 -22.17 33.97 -26.82
C GLN A 112 -20.76 33.40 -27.10
N GLU A 113 -19.97 34.08 -27.93
CA GLU A 113 -18.54 33.80 -28.11
C GLU A 113 -17.65 34.40 -26.97
N GLN A 114 -18.22 34.79 -25.83
CA GLN A 114 -17.45 35.34 -24.70
C GLN A 114 -17.68 34.66 -23.34
N ALA A 115 -18.33 33.48 -23.30
CA ALA A 115 -18.57 32.75 -22.06
C ALA A 115 -17.84 31.39 -21.95
N GLN A 116 -17.00 31.01 -22.92
CA GLN A 116 -16.41 29.67 -23.00
C GLN A 116 -15.18 29.42 -22.11
N SER A 117 -14.54 30.44 -21.54
CA SER A 117 -13.39 30.25 -20.64
C SER A 117 -13.77 30.04 -19.17
N GLN A 118 -15.03 30.24 -18.78
CA GLN A 118 -15.49 30.12 -17.39
C GLN A 118 -16.32 28.87 -17.09
N GLN A 119 -16.73 28.10 -18.10
CA GLN A 119 -17.58 26.91 -17.89
C GLN A 119 -16.80 25.65 -17.45
N SER A 120 -15.47 25.61 -17.60
CA SER A 120 -14.66 24.46 -17.16
C SER A 120 -14.68 24.27 -15.63
N TYR A 121 -14.86 25.35 -14.87
CA TYR A 121 -14.87 25.32 -13.40
C TYR A 121 -16.19 24.84 -12.77
N ARG A 122 -17.22 24.49 -13.57
CA ARG A 122 -18.54 24.09 -13.03
C ARG A 122 -18.65 22.62 -12.60
N HIS A 123 -17.65 21.81 -12.91
CA HIS A 123 -17.44 20.56 -12.18
C HIS A 123 -16.37 20.86 -11.13
N GLY A 124 -16.79 21.46 -10.01
CA GLY A 124 -15.90 21.64 -8.86
C GLY A 124 -15.20 20.32 -8.54
N ASP A 125 -13.91 20.38 -8.24
CA ASP A 125 -13.11 19.21 -7.96
C ASP A 125 -13.76 18.36 -6.85
N ARG A 126 -13.76 17.04 -7.06
CA ARG A 126 -14.33 16.06 -6.14
C ARG A 126 -13.28 15.01 -5.88
N HIS A 127 -12.73 15.04 -4.67
CA HIS A 127 -11.74 14.09 -4.20
C HIS A 127 -12.15 13.52 -2.84
N GLN A 128 -11.46 12.45 -2.41
CA GLN A 128 -11.63 11.91 -1.06
C GLN A 128 -11.13 12.89 0.01
N LYS A 129 -11.52 12.68 1.27
CA LYS A 129 -11.13 13.56 2.39
C LYS A 129 -9.60 13.65 2.54
N VAL A 130 -9.06 14.87 2.45
CA VAL A 130 -7.67 15.19 2.79
C VAL A 130 -7.56 15.39 4.30
N ARG A 131 -6.47 14.89 4.90
CA ARG A 131 -6.22 15.00 6.34
C ARG A 131 -4.99 15.89 6.57
N PRO A 132 -5.08 16.94 7.40
CA PRO A 132 -3.90 17.68 7.81
C PRO A 132 -3.01 16.80 8.69
N LEU A 133 -1.70 17.00 8.59
CA LEU A 133 -0.70 16.32 9.41
C LEU A 133 0.18 17.36 10.09
N LYS A 134 0.59 17.07 11.32
CA LYS A 134 1.54 17.89 12.09
C LYS A 134 2.62 17.00 12.72
N GLN A 135 3.66 17.64 13.21
CA GLN A 135 4.70 16.96 13.97
C GLN A 135 4.12 16.21 15.17
N GLY A 136 4.51 14.95 15.32
CA GLY A 136 4.04 14.05 16.38
C GLY A 136 2.83 13.20 15.98
N ASP A 137 2.20 13.44 14.83
CA ASP A 137 1.14 12.58 14.33
C ASP A 137 1.68 11.20 13.88
N LEU A 138 0.89 10.15 14.13
CA LEU A 138 1.12 8.80 13.63
C LEU A 138 0.03 8.44 12.62
N VAL A 139 0.46 7.99 11.43
CA VAL A 139 -0.44 7.62 10.34
C VAL A 139 -0.23 6.13 10.03
N ALA A 140 -1.30 5.35 10.12
CA ALA A 140 -1.31 3.96 9.69
C ALA A 140 -1.89 3.86 8.27
N ILE A 141 -1.14 3.26 7.35
CA ILE A 141 -1.55 3.06 5.96
C ILE A 141 -1.58 1.55 5.71
N PRO A 142 -2.76 0.95 5.54
CA PRO A 142 -2.89 -0.47 5.21
C PRO A 142 -2.25 -0.81 3.86
N VAL A 143 -1.92 -2.09 3.68
CA VAL A 143 -1.44 -2.60 2.39
C VAL A 143 -2.44 -2.30 1.27
N GLY A 144 -1.93 -1.97 0.08
CA GLY A 144 -2.75 -1.68 -1.09
C GLY A 144 -3.45 -0.31 -1.11
N VAL A 145 -3.31 0.52 -0.06
CA VAL A 145 -3.92 1.85 -0.02
C VAL A 145 -3.00 2.91 -0.63
N ALA A 146 -3.45 3.52 -1.73
CA ALA A 146 -2.78 4.66 -2.34
C ALA A 146 -2.79 5.87 -1.39
N ASN A 147 -1.65 6.52 -1.24
CA ASN A 147 -1.45 7.67 -0.37
C ASN A 147 -0.51 8.68 -1.03
N TRP A 148 -0.76 9.96 -0.79
CA TRP A 148 0.07 11.08 -1.22
C TRP A 148 0.24 12.05 -0.05
N PHE A 149 1.32 12.83 -0.10
CA PHE A 149 1.60 13.87 0.89
C PHE A 149 1.92 15.17 0.16
N TYR A 150 1.47 16.28 0.71
CA TYR A 150 1.82 17.60 0.20
C TYR A 150 2.29 18.45 1.35
N ASN A 151 3.46 19.08 1.18
CA ASN A 151 3.96 20.08 2.12
C ASN A 151 3.56 21.47 1.62
N ASP A 152 2.67 22.13 2.36
CA ASP A 152 2.20 23.49 2.13
C ASP A 152 2.89 24.52 3.05
N GLY A 153 3.83 24.08 3.88
CA GLY A 153 4.58 24.94 4.79
C GLY A 153 5.97 25.33 4.28
N ASP A 154 6.57 26.33 4.92
CA ASP A 154 7.89 26.85 4.55
C ASP A 154 9.06 25.98 5.04
N THR A 155 8.78 25.04 5.95
CA THR A 155 9.79 24.13 6.52
C THR A 155 9.63 22.74 5.94
N GLN A 156 10.73 21.97 5.91
CA GLN A 156 10.69 20.60 5.41
C GLN A 156 9.76 19.72 6.26
N LEU A 157 8.77 19.10 5.63
CA LEU A 157 8.01 18.02 6.23
C LEU A 157 8.87 16.76 6.25
N VAL A 158 9.12 16.22 7.45
CA VAL A 158 9.90 14.99 7.63
C VAL A 158 8.98 13.84 8.01
N LEU A 159 8.94 12.81 7.15
CA LEU A 159 8.22 11.56 7.41
C LEU A 159 9.22 10.43 7.64
N VAL A 160 9.07 9.69 8.73
CA VAL A 160 9.76 8.41 8.94
C VAL A 160 8.73 7.31 8.80
N SER A 161 8.98 6.37 7.89
CA SER A 161 8.07 5.27 7.57
C SER A 161 8.73 3.96 7.91
N LEU A 162 8.03 3.15 8.70
CA LEU A 162 8.33 1.73 8.92
C LEU A 162 7.31 0.92 8.12
N LEU A 163 7.81 0.14 7.16
CA LEU A 163 7.03 -0.81 6.40
C LEU A 163 7.24 -2.19 7.03
N ASP A 164 6.19 -2.78 7.60
CA ASP A 164 6.21 -4.16 8.08
C ASP A 164 6.16 -5.13 6.89
N THR A 165 7.33 -5.61 6.47
CA THR A 165 7.46 -6.53 5.33
C THR A 165 7.04 -7.95 5.71
N SER A 166 7.08 -8.28 7.00
CA SER A 166 6.69 -9.60 7.53
C SER A 166 5.20 -9.73 7.86
N ASN A 167 4.41 -8.67 7.62
CA ASN A 167 3.00 -8.65 7.94
C ASN A 167 2.22 -9.76 7.20
N ASN A 168 1.27 -10.40 7.87
CA ASN A 168 0.44 -11.44 7.25
C ASN A 168 -0.43 -10.93 6.07
N GLU A 169 -0.68 -9.62 6.00
CA GLU A 169 -1.37 -8.98 4.87
C GLU A 169 -0.46 -8.89 3.63
N ASN A 170 0.86 -8.98 3.78
CA ASN A 170 1.81 -9.08 2.68
C ASN A 170 1.85 -10.51 2.13
N GLN A 171 1.20 -10.73 1.00
CA GLN A 171 1.14 -12.03 0.33
C GLN A 171 2.24 -12.24 -0.72
N LEU A 172 3.20 -11.31 -0.82
CA LEU A 172 4.28 -11.37 -1.80
C LEU A 172 5.51 -12.03 -1.19
N ASP A 173 6.59 -11.27 -1.04
CA ASP A 173 7.85 -11.64 -0.43
C ASP A 173 8.23 -10.59 0.62
N ASP A 174 9.25 -10.89 1.43
CA ASP A 174 9.70 -10.02 2.52
C ASP A 174 10.53 -8.81 2.04
N ARG A 175 10.61 -8.57 0.72
CA ARG A 175 11.41 -7.48 0.14
C ARG A 175 10.52 -6.31 -0.21
N ARG A 176 11.03 -5.12 0.11
CA ARG A 176 10.51 -3.89 -0.46
C ARG A 176 11.02 -3.74 -1.90
N ARG A 177 10.11 -3.52 -2.84
CA ARG A 177 10.40 -3.24 -4.25
C ARG A 177 10.33 -1.75 -4.56
#